data_AF-A0A759RNK7-F1
#
_entry.id   AF-A0A759RNK7-F1
#
_cell.length_a   1.000
_cell.length_b   1.000
_cell.length_c   1.000
_cell.angle_alpha   90.00
_cell.angle_beta   90.00
_cell.angle_gamma   90.00
#
_symmetry.space_group_name_H-M   'P 1'
#
loop_
_entity.id
_entity.type
_entity.pdbx_description
1 polymer ?
#
loop_
_entity_poly.entity_id
_entity_poly.type
_entity_poly.pdbx_seq_one_letter_code
_entity_poly.pdbx_strand_id
1 'polypeptide(L)'
;MKTIYRSKKWLAAVGQIERCVLCGAWGTQVAHRNELKGMGIKTDDCATAALCPECHHEIDNGSHLEREERRRLMNKAIVLTVIELARRGLITPAMVKG
;
A
#
# COMPACT_ATOMS: atom_id res chain seq x y z
N MET A 1 -23.12 -4.30 -3.49
CA MET A 1 -21.98 -3.38 -3.68
C MET A 1 -21.00 -3.62 -2.54
N LYS A 2 -19.73 -3.96 -2.82
CA LYS A 2 -18.76 -4.24 -1.75
C LYS A 2 -18.39 -2.91 -1.08
N THR A 3 -18.61 -2.79 0.22
CA THR A 3 -18.31 -1.55 0.97
C THR A 3 -16.80 -1.36 1.04
N ILE A 4 -16.31 -0.17 0.67
CA ILE A 4 -14.90 0.17 0.79
C ILE A 4 -14.53 0.32 2.26
N TYR A 5 -13.54 -0.43 2.72
CA TYR A 5 -12.99 -0.33 4.06
C TYR A 5 -12.21 0.98 4.25
N ARG A 6 -12.57 1.75 5.28
CA ARG A 6 -11.94 3.02 5.63
C ARG A 6 -11.39 2.99 7.05
N SER A 7 -10.16 3.42 7.24
CA SER A 7 -9.50 3.40 8.55
C SER A 7 -8.37 4.43 8.62
N LYS A 8 -8.64 5.56 9.30
CA LYS A 8 -7.60 6.55 9.61
C LYS A 8 -6.46 5.95 10.43
N LYS A 9 -6.76 5.00 11.32
CA LYS A 9 -5.77 4.28 12.12
C LYS A 9 -4.82 3.48 11.23
N TRP A 10 -5.34 2.81 10.21
CA TRP A 10 -4.51 2.10 9.24
C TRP A 10 -3.60 3.06 8.47
N LEU A 11 -4.15 4.13 7.89
CA LEU A 11 -3.37 5.09 7.12
C LEU A 11 -2.28 5.75 7.98
N ALA A 12 -2.58 6.08 9.23
CA ALA A 12 -1.59 6.60 10.17
C ALA A 12 -0.49 5.57 10.48
N ALA A 13 -0.83 4.28 10.62
CA ALA A 13 0.14 3.23 10.85
C ALA A 13 1.08 3.04 9.64
N VAL A 14 0.54 3.05 8.41
CA VAL A 14 1.36 3.02 7.18
C VAL A 14 2.27 4.25 7.11
N GLY A 15 1.75 5.43 7.47
CA GLY A 15 2.50 6.68 7.50
C GLY A 15 3.67 6.73 8.49
N GLN A 16 3.79 5.77 9.42
CA GLN A 16 4.95 5.66 10.31
C GLN A 16 6.15 4.93 9.67
N ILE A 17 5.98 4.32 8.50
CA ILE A 17 7.05 3.58 7.81
C ILE A 17 7.88 4.57 7.01
N GLU A 18 9.00 5.04 7.57
CA GLU A 18 9.80 6.13 6.97
C GLU A 18 10.64 5.73 5.75
N ARG A 19 10.81 4.43 5.49
CA ARG A 19 11.60 3.91 4.37
C ARG A 19 10.70 3.17 3.39
N CYS A 20 10.87 3.48 2.11
CA CYS A 20 10.14 2.84 1.03
C CYS A 20 10.29 1.32 1.10
N VAL A 21 9.16 0.60 1.09
CA VAL A 21 9.18 -0.86 1.23
C VAL A 21 9.75 -1.58 0.01
N LEU A 22 9.90 -0.89 -1.14
CA LEU A 22 10.48 -1.46 -2.35
C LEU A 22 11.98 -1.22 -2.48
N CYS A 23 12.45 0.01 -2.24
CA CYS A 23 13.84 0.41 -2.50
C CYS A 23 14.62 0.83 -1.25
N GLY A 24 13.98 0.99 -0.10
CA GLY A 24 14.62 1.39 1.16
C GLY A 24 14.97 2.89 1.28
N ALA A 25 14.68 3.70 0.25
CA ALA A 25 14.87 5.15 0.28
C ALA A 25 14.07 5.79 1.43
N TRP A 26 14.63 6.82 2.06
CA TRP A 26 13.96 7.56 3.13
C TRP A 26 12.93 8.53 2.56
N GLY A 27 11.81 8.70 3.26
CA GLY A 27 10.68 9.52 2.84
C GLY A 27 9.64 8.71 2.07
N THR A 28 8.43 8.62 2.60
CA THR A 28 7.36 7.81 2.02
C THR A 28 6.02 8.55 1.95
N GLN A 29 5.19 8.12 1.02
CA GLN A 29 3.79 8.45 0.86
C GLN A 29 2.94 7.19 1.06
N VAL A 30 1.71 7.38 1.54
CA VAL A 30 0.71 6.29 1.59
C VAL A 30 0.05 6.18 0.23
N ALA A 31 0.47 5.19 -0.55
CA ALA A 31 -0.05 4.92 -1.89
C ALA A 31 -1.23 3.93 -1.82
N HIS A 32 -2.40 4.27 -2.37
CA HIS A 32 -3.53 3.34 -2.51
C HIS A 32 -3.38 2.49 -3.76
N ARG A 33 -3.84 1.24 -3.72
CA ARG A 33 -3.91 0.36 -4.90
C ARG A 33 -4.49 1.10 -6.11
N ASN A 34 -3.89 0.87 -7.27
CA ASN A 34 -4.26 1.53 -8.52
C ASN A 34 -5.17 0.70 -9.44
N GLU A 35 -5.56 -0.49 -9.01
CA GLU A 35 -6.47 -1.39 -9.70
C GLU A 35 -7.95 -1.19 -9.30
N LEU A 36 -8.87 -1.55 -10.21
CA LEU A 36 -10.32 -1.65 -9.98
C LEU A 36 -10.99 -0.34 -9.52
N LYS A 37 -10.37 0.81 -9.80
CA LYS A 37 -10.90 2.14 -9.51
C LYS A 37 -11.17 2.95 -10.77
N GLY A 38 -12.25 3.73 -10.75
CA GLY A 38 -12.39 4.89 -11.63
C GLY A 38 -11.42 6.00 -11.21
N MET A 39 -11.20 6.97 -12.09
CA MET A 39 -10.35 8.12 -11.82
C MET A 39 -10.83 8.87 -10.57
N GLY A 40 -9.93 9.07 -9.59
CA GLY A 40 -10.25 9.74 -8.31
C GLY A 40 -10.89 8.86 -7.21
N ILE A 41 -11.19 7.58 -7.48
CA ILE A 41 -11.83 6.69 -6.49
C ILE A 41 -10.76 5.93 -5.69
N LYS A 42 -10.69 6.12 -4.38
CA LYS A 42 -9.77 5.35 -3.52
C LYS A 42 -10.31 3.94 -3.26
N THR A 43 -9.46 2.92 -3.36
CA THR A 43 -9.75 1.54 -2.92
C THR A 43 -9.80 1.45 -1.38
N ASP A 44 -9.91 0.24 -0.84
CA ASP A 44 -9.80 -0.03 0.60
C ASP A 44 -8.52 0.58 1.18
N ASP A 45 -8.64 1.21 2.35
CA ASP A 45 -7.47 1.80 3.02
C ASP A 45 -6.45 0.72 3.43
N CYS A 46 -6.89 -0.53 3.64
CA CYS A 46 -5.99 -1.65 3.90
C CYS A 46 -5.18 -2.12 2.67
N ALA A 47 -5.57 -1.69 1.46
CA ALA A 47 -4.85 -1.93 0.22
C ALA A 47 -3.93 -0.73 -0.10
N THR A 48 -3.07 -0.38 0.86
CA THR A 48 -2.11 0.74 0.76
C THR A 48 -0.67 0.28 0.97
N ALA A 49 0.29 1.05 0.46
CA ALA A 49 1.72 0.80 0.61
C ALA A 49 2.48 2.07 1.01
N ALA A 50 3.58 1.90 1.75
CA ALA A 50 4.53 2.97 2.06
C ALA A 50 5.64 3.05 0.99
N LEU A 51 5.55 4.04 0.10
CA LEU A 51 6.43 4.17 -1.07
C LEU A 51 7.10 5.55 -1.12
N CYS A 52 8.35 5.63 -1.55
CA CYS A 52 8.95 6.93 -1.90
C CYS A 52 8.26 7.53 -3.13
N PRO A 53 8.35 8.86 -3.35
CA PRO A 53 7.73 9.52 -4.50
C PRO A 53 8.09 8.91 -5.85
N GLU A 54 9.33 8.44 -6.01
CA GLU A 54 9.83 7.84 -7.25
C GLU A 54 9.16 6.50 -7.53
N CYS A 55 9.18 5.57 -6.56
CA CYS A 55 8.51 4.27 -6.72
C CYS A 55 6.98 4.43 -6.85
N HIS A 56 6.40 5.40 -6.14
CA HIS A 56 4.97 5.70 -6.25
C HIS A 56 4.62 6.21 -7.65
N HIS A 57 5.40 7.16 -8.18
CA HIS A 57 5.20 7.67 -9.54
C HIS A 57 5.37 6.58 -10.60
N GLU A 58 6.40 5.74 -10.47
CA GLU A 58 6.69 4.64 -11.40
C GLU A 58 5.52 3.64 -11.47
N ILE A 59 4.94 3.28 -10.32
CA ILE A 59 3.80 2.36 -10.25
C ILE A 59 2.53 2.97 -10.86
N ASP A 60 2.33 4.27 -10.75
CA ASP A 60 1.13 4.93 -11.27
C ASP A 60 1.24 5.33 -12.75
N ASN A 61 2.42 5.79 -13.17
CA ASN A 61 2.61 6.47 -14.45
C ASN A 61 3.80 5.96 -15.28
N GLY A 62 4.56 4.98 -14.78
CA GLY A 62 5.72 4.40 -15.45
C GLY A 62 5.41 3.89 -16.85
N SER A 63 5.98 4.54 -17.87
CA SER A 63 5.72 4.25 -19.28
C SER A 63 6.49 3.03 -19.80
N HIS A 64 7.56 2.62 -19.12
CA HIS A 64 8.38 1.49 -19.50
C HIS A 64 7.91 0.15 -18.91
N LEU A 65 6.97 0.21 -17.95
CA LEU A 65 6.36 -0.98 -17.34
C LEU A 65 5.05 -1.31 -18.03
N GLU A 66 4.77 -2.59 -18.21
CA GLU A 66 3.43 -3.01 -18.61
C GLU A 66 2.43 -2.79 -17.47
N ARG A 67 1.14 -2.64 -17.81
CA ARG A 67 0.07 -2.43 -16.82
C ARG A 67 0.06 -3.52 -15.74
N GLU A 68 0.24 -4.78 -16.14
CA GLU A 68 0.27 -5.91 -15.21
C GLU A 68 1.52 -5.91 -14.33
N GLU A 69 2.64 -5.40 -14.84
CA GLU A 69 3.86 -5.26 -14.06
C GLU A 69 3.71 -4.21 -12.97
N ARG A 70 3.13 -3.05 -13.31
CA ARG A 70 2.77 -2.01 -12.33
C ARG A 70 1.84 -2.55 -11.24
N ARG A 71 0.84 -3.36 -11.62
CA ARG A 71 -0.08 -4.03 -10.66
C ARG A 71 0.64 -5.02 -9.76
N ARG A 72 1.55 -5.84 -10.31
CA ARG A 72 2.38 -6.77 -9.53
C ARG A 72 3.28 -6.05 -8.55
N LEU A 73 3.92 -4.96 -8.96
CA LEU A 73 4.74 -4.12 -8.07
C LEU A 73 3.91 -3.51 -6.94
N MET A 74 2.72 -3.00 -7.25
CA MET A 74 1.83 -2.47 -6.22
C MET A 74 1.38 -3.56 -5.23
N ASN A 75 1.04 -4.74 -5.73
CA ASN A 75 0.67 -5.87 -4.86
C ASN A 75 1.82 -6.32 -3.96
N LYS A 76 3.04 -6.39 -4.51
CA LYS A 76 4.26 -6.64 -3.73
C LYS A 76 4.44 -5.58 -2.64
N ALA A 77 4.30 -4.30 -2.98
CA ALA A 77 4.46 -3.20 -2.02
C ALA A 77 3.43 -3.24 -0.89
N ILE A 78 2.17 -3.57 -1.19
CA ILE A 78 1.11 -3.75 -0.17
C ILE A 78 1.48 -4.89 0.78
N VAL A 79 1.90 -6.05 0.27
CA VAL A 79 2.30 -7.19 1.11
C VAL A 79 3.47 -6.82 2.02
N LEU A 80 4.50 -6.17 1.48
CA LEU A 80 5.66 -5.74 2.28
C LEU A 80 5.27 -4.71 3.36
N THR A 81 4.33 -3.82 3.06
CA THR A 81 3.79 -2.87 4.03
C THR A 81 3.06 -3.58 5.16
N VAL A 82 2.20 -4.56 4.86
CA VAL A 82 1.49 -5.36 5.87
C VAL A 82 2.49 -6.12 6.76
N ILE A 83 3.52 -6.71 6.17
CA ILE A 83 4.60 -7.40 6.91
C ILE A 83 5.29 -6.42 7.86
N GLU A 84 5.61 -5.21 7.40
CA GLU A 84 6.26 -4.19 8.22
C GLU A 84 5.37 -3.71 9.38
N LEU A 85 4.08 -3.49 9.13
CA LEU A 85 3.12 -3.17 10.18
C LEU A 85 3.04 -4.26 11.26
N ALA A 86 3.09 -5.54 10.84
CA ALA A 86 3.08 -6.67 11.77
C ALA A 86 4.38 -6.75 12.58
N ARG A 87 5.54 -6.55 11.94
CA ARG A 87 6.86 -6.49 12.61
C ARG A 87 6.94 -5.40 13.67
N ARG A 88 6.27 -4.27 13.43
CA ARG A 88 6.17 -3.14 14.38
C ARG A 88 5.11 -3.34 15.47
N GLY A 89 4.35 -4.44 15.44
CA GLY A 89 3.24 -4.68 16.39
C GLY A 89 2.04 -3.74 16.20
N LEU A 90 1.95 -3.03 15.07
CA LEU A 90 0.85 -2.10 14.78
C LEU A 90 -0.42 -2.84 14.31
N ILE A 91 -0.24 -4.03 13.76
CA ILE A 91 -1.31 -4.98 13.44
C ILE A 91 -0.94 -6.37 13.95
N THR A 92 -1.96 -7.17 14.20
CA THR A 92 -1.84 -8.59 14.59
C THR A 92 -2.92 -9.37 13.86
N PRO A 93 -2.63 -10.58 13.35
CA PRO A 93 -3.67 -11.47 12.87
C PRO A 93 -4.75 -11.64 13.94
N ALA A 94 -6.02 -11.56 13.52
CA ALA A 94 -7.12 -11.85 14.45
C ALA A 94 -7.07 -13.34 14.79
N MET A 95 -7.09 -13.66 16.08
CA MET A 95 -7.35 -15.03 16.52
C MET A 95 -8.86 -15.24 16.48
N VAL A 96 -9.34 -16.10 15.57
CA VAL A 96 -10.73 -16.54 15.58
C VAL A 96 -10.83 -17.63 16.64
N LYS A 97 -11.52 -17.36 17.74
CA LYS A 97 -11.91 -18.42 18.68
C LYS A 97 -12.89 -19.32 17.92
N GLY A 98 -12.49 -20.57 17.71
CA GLY A 98 -13.37 -21.62 17.21
C GLY A 98 -14.48 -21.93 18.21
#